data_AF-A0A917RTP5-F1
#
_entry.id   AF-A0A917RTP5-F1
#
_cell.length_a   1.000
_cell.length_b   1.000
_cell.length_c   1.000
_cell.angle_alpha   90.00
_cell.angle_beta   90.00
_cell.angle_gamma   90.00
#
_symmetry.space_group_name_H-M   'P 1'
#
loop_
_entity.id
_entity.type
_entity.pdbx_description
1 polymer ?
#
loop_
_entity_poly.entity_id
_entity_poly.type
_entity_poly.pdbx_seq_one_letter_code
_entity_poly.pdbx_strand_id
1 'polypeptide(L)'
;MSTKRAIPLWLLVIFVGIQFGAGWYEKLGVIPQWADAPTAQTHQAMAESGFHRAGRAFWPFVSPVVALLALINLYLAWRTPVDFRRWWIAASALMACYALSSYTYFVPQMLIFQAEGAQWTPEHVESFIDTWTTLNYPRMVLGGIGWLFALRALSLSGRTTGPEIPAESAPSNKKPDPSRTV
;
A
#
# COMPACT_ATOMS: atom_id res chain seq x y z
N MET A 1 3.88 -14.08 -17.94
CA MET A 1 4.99 -13.32 -17.31
C MET A 1 5.91 -14.31 -16.59
N SER A 2 7.24 -14.24 -16.71
CA SER A 2 8.12 -15.11 -15.89
C SER A 2 7.91 -14.79 -14.40
N THR A 3 7.83 -15.81 -13.54
CA THR A 3 7.66 -15.70 -12.07
C THR A 3 8.59 -14.64 -11.47
N LYS A 4 9.81 -14.49 -12.02
CA LYS A 4 10.81 -13.51 -11.60
C LYS A 4 10.34 -12.05 -11.71
N ARG A 5 9.53 -11.72 -12.73
CA ARG A 5 9.03 -10.36 -12.95
C ARG A 5 7.85 -10.01 -12.05
N ALA A 6 7.16 -11.00 -11.47
CA ALA A 6 6.04 -10.78 -10.56
C ALA A 6 6.50 -10.46 -9.12
N ILE A 7 7.75 -10.81 -8.77
CA ILE A 7 8.32 -10.62 -7.43
C ILE A 7 8.15 -9.16 -6.93
N PRO A 8 8.45 -8.11 -7.71
CA PRO A 8 8.28 -6.74 -7.25
C PRO A 8 6.83 -6.38 -6.92
N LEU A 9 5.87 -6.94 -7.65
CA LEU A 9 4.45 -6.71 -7.41
C LEU A 9 3.97 -7.46 -6.16
N TRP A 10 4.45 -8.70 -5.95
CA TRP A 10 4.23 -9.44 -4.70
C TRP A 10 4.78 -8.68 -3.49
N LEU A 11 6.04 -8.24 -3.57
CA LEU A 11 6.68 -7.48 -2.49
C LEU A 11 5.93 -6.18 -2.21
N LEU A 12 5.49 -5.46 -3.25
CA LEU A 12 4.69 -4.26 -3.09
C LEU A 12 3.38 -4.56 -2.33
N VAL A 13 2.63 -5.58 -2.75
CA VAL A 13 1.37 -5.97 -2.08
C VAL A 13 1.59 -6.30 -0.61
N ILE A 14 2.63 -7.06 -0.28
CA ILE A 14 2.94 -7.49 1.09
C ILE A 14 3.34 -6.28 1.95
N PHE A 15 4.31 -5.49 1.49
CA PHE A 15 4.81 -4.35 2.27
C PHE A 15 3.77 -3.24 2.43
N VAL A 16 2.97 -2.97 1.38
CA VAL A 16 1.84 -2.05 1.49
C VAL A 16 0.79 -2.58 2.46
N GLY A 17 0.50 -3.89 2.46
CA GLY A 17 -0.41 -4.50 3.42
C GLY A 17 0.06 -4.33 4.87
N ILE A 18 1.34 -4.59 5.15
CA ILE A 18 1.95 -4.39 6.47
C ILE A 18 1.86 -2.91 6.89
N GLN A 19 2.24 -2.00 5.99
CA GLN A 19 2.17 -0.56 6.22
C GLN A 19 0.74 -0.08 6.48
N PHE A 20 -0.22 -0.55 5.68
CA PHE A 20 -1.63 -0.16 5.79
C PHE A 20 -2.25 -0.67 7.09
N GLY A 21 -1.99 -1.93 7.45
CA GLY A 21 -2.44 -2.51 8.72
C GLY A 21 -1.86 -1.78 9.93
N ALA A 22 -0.56 -1.49 9.92
CA ALA A 22 0.08 -0.69 10.97
C ALA A 22 -0.48 0.74 11.05
N GLY A 23 -0.73 1.37 9.90
CA GLY A 23 -1.36 2.69 9.85
C GLY A 23 -2.77 2.70 10.45
N TRP A 24 -3.56 1.63 10.25
CA TRP A 24 -4.86 1.50 10.91
C TRP A 24 -4.74 1.29 12.41
N TYR A 25 -3.82 0.42 12.84
CA TYR A 25 -3.54 0.24 14.26
C TYR A 25 -3.15 1.56 14.93
N GLU A 26 -2.28 2.36 14.30
CA GLU A 26 -1.93 3.67 14.85
C GLU A 26 -3.13 4.61 14.90
N LYS A 27 -3.91 4.71 13.82
CA LYS A 27 -5.05 5.64 13.76
C LYS A 27 -6.17 5.29 14.72
N LEU A 28 -6.41 4.01 15.01
CA LEU A 28 -7.49 3.56 15.90
C LEU A 28 -7.02 3.35 17.34
N GLY A 29 -5.79 2.91 17.53
CA GLY A 29 -5.27 2.51 18.84
C GLY A 29 -4.32 3.51 19.48
N VAL A 30 -3.47 4.18 18.69
CA VAL A 30 -2.36 5.01 19.22
C VAL A 30 -2.70 6.49 19.19
N ILE A 31 -3.17 7.00 18.04
CA ILE A 31 -3.46 8.42 17.81
C ILE A 31 -4.48 8.97 18.80
N PRO A 32 -5.61 8.29 19.09
CA PRO A 32 -6.59 8.80 20.06
C PRO A 32 -6.01 9.01 21.46
N GLN A 33 -4.98 8.25 21.86
CA GLN A 33 -4.38 8.38 23.20
C GLN A 33 -3.72 9.75 23.44
N TRP A 34 -3.34 10.47 22.38
CA TRP A 34 -2.72 11.79 22.49
C TRP A 34 -3.52 12.89 21.80
N ALA A 35 -4.26 12.58 20.74
CA ALA A 35 -5.08 13.55 20.03
C ALA A 35 -6.31 14.00 20.85
N ASP A 36 -6.86 13.10 21.68
CA ASP A 36 -8.01 13.39 22.54
C ASP A 36 -7.60 13.87 23.94
N ALA A 37 -6.29 13.89 24.23
CA ALA A 37 -5.75 14.38 25.49
C ALA A 37 -5.89 15.92 25.56
N PRO A 38 -6.03 16.50 26.78
CA PRO A 38 -5.99 17.95 26.93
C PRO A 38 -4.73 18.54 26.29
N THR A 39 -4.86 19.67 25.60
CA THR A 39 -3.79 20.30 24.81
C THR A 39 -2.48 20.46 25.58
N ALA A 40 -2.55 20.83 26.86
CA ALA A 40 -1.38 20.98 27.73
C ALA A 40 -0.62 19.67 28.02
N GLN A 41 -1.26 18.52 27.80
CA GLN A 41 -0.72 17.17 28.07
C GLN A 41 -0.45 16.38 26.79
N THR A 42 -0.90 16.84 25.62
CA THR A 42 -0.79 16.11 24.35
C THR A 42 0.64 15.67 24.02
N HIS A 43 1.65 16.51 24.25
CA HIS A 43 3.04 16.15 23.96
C HIS A 43 3.52 14.99 24.85
N GLN A 44 3.19 15.01 26.13
CA GLN A 44 3.49 13.92 27.06
C GLN A 44 2.70 12.65 26.69
N ALA A 45 1.40 12.78 26.43
CA ALA A 45 0.56 11.66 26.04
C ALA A 45 1.06 10.98 24.75
N MET A 46 1.56 11.77 23.78
CA MET A 46 2.17 11.24 22.55
C MET A 46 3.42 10.41 22.86
N ALA A 47 4.29 10.90 23.75
CA ALA A 47 5.49 10.18 24.15
C ALA A 47 5.17 8.81 24.82
N GLU A 48 4.09 8.76 25.60
CA GLU A 48 3.66 7.58 26.35
C GLU A 48 2.84 6.58 25.50
N SER A 49 2.12 7.05 24.48
CA SER A 49 1.26 6.23 23.60
C SER A 49 1.99 5.16 22.76
N GLY A 50 3.32 5.17 22.74
CA GLY A 50 4.13 4.32 21.88
C GLY A 50 4.34 4.85 20.45
N PHE A 51 3.72 5.98 20.09
CA PHE A 51 3.87 6.62 18.78
C PHE A 51 5.36 6.94 18.45
N HIS A 52 6.10 7.48 19.41
CA HIS A 52 7.54 7.72 19.29
C HIS A 52 8.34 6.44 18.99
N ARG A 53 7.97 5.33 19.63
CA ARG A 53 8.65 4.05 19.44
C ARG A 53 8.36 3.49 18.05
N ALA A 54 7.13 3.55 17.58
CA ALA A 54 6.76 3.15 16.23
C ALA A 54 7.50 3.98 15.17
N GLY A 55 7.57 5.30 15.36
CA GLY A 55 8.30 6.25 14.50
C GLY A 55 9.80 5.96 14.37
N ARG A 56 10.43 5.37 15.40
CA ARG A 56 11.86 5.01 15.37
C ARG A 56 12.15 3.57 14.96
N ALA A 57 11.29 2.64 15.36
CA ALA A 57 11.59 1.20 15.25
C ALA A 57 10.85 0.50 14.10
N PHE A 58 9.76 1.04 13.60
CA PHE A 58 8.93 0.38 12.58
C PHE A 58 8.91 1.16 11.26
N TRP A 59 8.51 2.44 11.32
CA TRP A 59 8.30 3.25 10.12
C TRP A 59 9.55 3.47 9.25
N PRO A 60 10.76 3.65 9.81
CA PRO A 60 11.97 3.80 9.00
C PRO A 60 12.36 2.53 8.23
N PHE A 61 11.86 1.36 8.63
CA PHE A 61 12.14 0.10 7.93
C PHE A 61 11.09 -0.21 6.86
N VAL A 62 9.82 0.12 7.12
CA VAL A 62 8.72 -0.24 6.21
C VAL A 62 8.49 0.84 5.15
N SER A 63 8.45 2.12 5.53
CA SER A 63 8.04 3.20 4.60
C SER A 63 9.01 3.43 3.45
N PRO A 64 10.35 3.45 3.65
CA PRO A 64 11.28 3.63 2.54
C PRO A 64 11.24 2.47 1.56
N VAL A 65 11.04 1.24 2.07
CA VAL A 65 10.90 0.05 1.24
C VAL A 65 9.65 0.11 0.39
N VAL A 66 8.50 0.53 0.95
CA VAL A 66 7.26 0.74 0.17
C VAL A 66 7.47 1.81 -0.90
N ALA A 67 8.10 2.94 -0.57
CA ALA A 67 8.37 4.02 -1.51
C ALA A 67 9.25 3.55 -2.68
N LEU A 68 10.34 2.84 -2.39
CA LEU A 68 11.22 2.28 -3.40
C LEU A 68 10.51 1.25 -4.28
N LEU A 69 9.74 0.34 -3.66
CA LEU A 69 8.96 -0.66 -4.39
C LEU A 69 7.91 0.00 -5.28
N ALA A 70 7.26 1.09 -4.85
CA ALA A 70 6.30 1.83 -5.65
C ALA A 70 6.96 2.38 -6.92
N LEU A 71 8.15 2.99 -6.79
CA LEU A 71 8.90 3.53 -7.94
C LEU A 71 9.40 2.43 -8.89
N ILE A 72 9.95 1.33 -8.34
CA ILE A 72 10.40 0.18 -9.13
C ILE A 72 9.22 -0.40 -9.91
N ASN A 73 8.09 -0.62 -9.24
CA ASN A 73 6.89 -1.16 -9.90
C ASN A 73 6.33 -0.21 -10.95
N LEU A 74 6.34 1.11 -10.69
CA LEU A 74 5.91 2.11 -11.67
C LEU A 74 6.78 2.05 -12.94
N TYR A 75 8.10 1.99 -12.78
CA TYR A 75 9.04 1.85 -13.88
C TYR A 75 8.81 0.55 -14.67
N LEU A 76 8.69 -0.59 -13.98
CA LEU A 76 8.47 -1.89 -14.62
C LEU A 76 7.12 -1.97 -15.35
N ALA A 77 6.05 -1.46 -14.74
CA ALA A 77 4.72 -1.40 -15.33
C ALA A 77 4.70 -0.51 -16.59
N TRP A 78 5.46 0.59 -16.57
CA TRP A 78 5.59 1.44 -17.76
C TRP A 78 6.22 0.68 -18.92
N ARG A 79 7.27 -0.11 -18.65
CA ARG A 79 8.09 -0.80 -19.67
C ARG A 79 7.51 -2.13 -20.17
N THR A 80 6.51 -2.69 -19.48
CA THR A 80 6.03 -4.05 -19.74
C THR A 80 4.61 -4.04 -20.29
N PRO A 81 4.38 -4.43 -21.56
CA PRO A 81 3.04 -4.58 -22.10
C PRO A 81 2.39 -5.86 -21.56
N VAL A 82 1.46 -5.71 -20.61
CA VAL A 82 0.70 -6.80 -19.98
C VAL A 82 -0.75 -6.37 -19.77
N ASP A 83 -1.68 -7.31 -19.77
CA ASP A 83 -3.13 -7.03 -19.71
C ASP A 83 -3.58 -6.30 -18.43
N PHE A 84 -2.82 -6.47 -17.34
CA PHE A 84 -3.07 -5.82 -16.05
C PHE A 84 -2.27 -4.52 -15.84
N ARG A 85 -1.56 -4.04 -16.88
CA ARG A 85 -0.68 -2.87 -16.80
C ARG A 85 -1.36 -1.63 -16.22
N ARG A 86 -2.62 -1.37 -16.59
CA ARG A 86 -3.38 -0.21 -16.06
C ARG A 86 -3.51 -0.24 -14.54
N TRP A 87 -3.80 -1.41 -13.96
CA TRP A 87 -3.94 -1.59 -12.51
C TRP A 87 -2.58 -1.49 -11.83
N TRP A 88 -1.55 -2.03 -12.47
CA TRP A 88 -0.18 -1.97 -11.96
C TRP A 88 0.37 -0.54 -11.91
N ILE A 89 0.20 0.24 -12.98
CA ILE A 89 0.58 1.65 -13.02
C ILE A 89 -0.21 2.44 -11.97
N ALA A 90 -1.53 2.27 -11.92
CA ALA A 90 -2.36 3.00 -10.98
C ALA A 90 -2.00 2.70 -9.51
N ALA A 91 -1.81 1.44 -9.15
CA ALA A 91 -1.34 1.04 -7.82
C ALA A 91 0.00 1.71 -7.47
N SER A 92 0.98 1.62 -8.38
CA SER A 92 2.33 2.13 -8.16
C SER A 92 2.35 3.66 -8.05
N ALA A 93 1.57 4.35 -8.89
CA ALA A 93 1.44 5.80 -8.85
C ALA A 93 0.77 6.28 -7.56
N LEU A 94 -0.33 5.64 -7.14
CA LEU A 94 -1.01 5.96 -5.87
C LEU A 94 -0.08 5.77 -4.67
N MET A 95 0.69 4.68 -4.65
CA MET A 95 1.65 4.45 -3.57
C MET A 95 2.84 5.40 -3.61
N ALA A 96 3.27 5.85 -4.79
CA ALA A 96 4.28 6.90 -4.92
C ALA A 96 3.75 8.25 -4.40
N CYS A 97 2.50 8.63 -4.72
CA CYS A 97 1.85 9.81 -4.16
C CYS A 97 1.67 9.71 -2.63
N TYR A 98 1.30 8.54 -2.13
CA TYR A 98 1.24 8.26 -0.70
C TYR A 98 2.59 8.47 -0.03
N ALA A 99 3.67 7.92 -0.60
CA ALA A 99 5.02 8.12 -0.09
C ALA A 99 5.42 9.60 -0.13
N LEU A 100 5.16 10.29 -1.25
CA LEU A 100 5.47 11.70 -1.41
C LEU A 100 4.78 12.54 -0.32
N SER A 101 3.46 12.43 -0.16
CA SER A 101 2.73 13.15 0.88
C SER A 101 3.24 12.82 2.30
N SER A 102 3.61 11.56 2.55
CA SER A 102 4.18 11.14 3.82
C SER A 102 5.49 11.86 4.13
N TYR A 103 6.40 11.91 3.16
CA TYR A 103 7.74 12.44 3.35
C TYR A 103 7.84 13.96 3.19
N THR A 104 6.90 14.60 2.49
CA THR A 104 6.89 16.07 2.36
C THR A 104 6.14 16.75 3.50
N TYR A 105 5.13 16.10 4.08
CA TYR A 105 4.29 16.69 5.11
C TYR A 105 4.27 15.87 6.40
N PHE A 106 3.71 14.65 6.41
CA PHE A 106 3.38 13.96 7.67
C PHE A 106 4.59 13.64 8.55
N VAL A 107 5.66 13.11 7.96
CA VAL A 107 6.88 12.74 8.68
C VAL A 107 7.60 14.00 9.19
N PRO A 108 7.90 15.02 8.36
CA PRO A 108 8.54 16.24 8.84
C PRO A 108 7.74 16.94 9.95
N GLN A 109 6.43 17.13 9.74
CA GLN A 109 5.56 17.83 10.69
C GLN A 109 5.52 17.11 12.04
N MET A 110 5.49 15.79 12.02
CA MET A 110 5.52 14.99 13.23
C MET A 110 6.88 15.06 13.94
N LEU A 111 7.99 15.04 13.20
CA LEU A 111 9.32 15.20 13.81
C LEU A 111 9.50 16.57 14.46
N ILE A 112 9.01 17.63 13.83
CA ILE A 112 9.01 18.99 14.39
C ILE A 112 8.18 19.01 15.68
N PHE A 113 6.96 18.47 15.65
CA PHE A 113 6.10 18.44 16.84
C PHE A 113 6.72 17.62 17.98
N GLN A 114 7.37 16.49 17.69
CA GLN A 114 8.06 15.70 18.71
C GLN A 114 9.23 16.46 19.35
N ALA A 115 9.96 17.23 18.56
CA ALA A 115 11.13 17.99 19.02
C ALA A 115 10.75 19.26 19.79
N GLU A 116 9.74 20.01 19.30
CA GLU A 116 9.47 21.39 19.74
C GLU A 116 8.06 21.58 20.32
N GLY A 117 7.17 20.60 20.20
CA GLY A 117 5.74 20.73 20.53
C GLY A 117 5.46 21.07 22.00
N ALA A 118 6.37 20.78 22.91
CA ALA A 118 6.27 21.18 24.32
C ALA A 118 6.38 22.70 24.54
N GLN A 119 6.94 23.44 23.58
CA GLN A 119 7.12 24.89 23.63
C GLN A 119 6.04 25.66 22.86
N TRP A 120 5.14 24.94 22.17
CA TRP A 120 4.09 25.56 21.36
C TRP A 120 2.98 26.12 22.23
N THR A 121 2.32 27.17 21.74
CA THR A 121 1.09 27.67 22.38
C THR A 121 -0.02 26.63 22.25
N PRO A 122 -0.97 26.57 23.20
CA PRO A 122 -2.09 25.63 23.13
C PRO A 122 -2.85 25.70 21.79
N GLU A 123 -3.09 26.91 21.28
CA GLU A 123 -3.82 27.12 20.02
C GLU A 123 -3.07 26.52 18.81
N HIS A 124 -1.73 26.58 18.83
CA HIS A 124 -0.92 25.99 17.77
C HIS A 124 -0.94 24.46 17.84
N VAL A 125 -0.89 23.89 19.05
CA VAL A 125 -1.00 22.44 19.26
C VAL A 125 -2.36 21.92 18.77
N GLU A 126 -3.46 22.59 19.14
CA GLU A 126 -4.81 22.21 18.71
C GLU A 126 -4.97 22.25 17.19
N SER A 127 -4.57 23.37 16.57
CA SER A 127 -4.61 23.53 15.11
C SER A 127 -3.76 22.48 14.38
N PHE A 128 -2.59 22.15 14.92
CA PHE A 128 -1.73 21.09 14.39
C PHE A 128 -2.40 19.71 14.47
N ILE A 129 -2.95 19.34 15.63
CA ILE A 129 -3.61 18.04 15.84
C ILE A 129 -4.78 17.91 14.88
N ASP A 130 -5.65 18.93 14.80
CA ASP A 130 -6.81 18.91 13.92
C ASP A 130 -6.41 18.75 12.45
N THR A 131 -5.47 19.59 11.98
CA THR A 131 -5.00 19.56 10.60
C THR A 131 -4.34 18.22 10.27
N TRP A 132 -3.42 17.75 11.11
CA TRP A 132 -2.66 16.53 10.86
C TRP A 132 -3.56 15.30 10.87
N THR A 133 -4.46 15.20 11.86
CA THR A 133 -5.37 14.04 11.97
C THR A 133 -6.44 14.02 10.87
N THR A 134 -6.93 15.20 10.45
CA THR A 134 -7.86 15.37 9.34
C THR A 134 -7.23 15.00 8.01
N LEU A 135 -6.04 15.52 7.71
CA LEU A 135 -5.32 15.19 6.47
C LEU A 135 -4.86 13.72 6.42
N ASN A 136 -4.69 13.07 7.57
CA ASN A 136 -4.30 11.66 7.58
C ASN A 136 -5.40 10.75 7.00
N TYR A 137 -6.69 11.09 7.10
CA TYR A 137 -7.77 10.30 6.50
C TYR A 137 -7.65 10.13 4.97
N PRO A 138 -7.59 11.20 4.15
CA PRO A 138 -7.44 11.05 2.71
C PRO A 138 -6.13 10.36 2.34
N ARG A 139 -5.04 10.57 3.10
CA ARG A 139 -3.79 9.82 2.92
C ARG A 139 -3.99 8.32 3.14
N MET A 140 -4.70 7.92 4.17
CA MET A 140 -4.99 6.49 4.42
C MET A 140 -5.89 5.90 3.34
N VAL A 141 -6.90 6.64 2.87
CA VAL A 141 -7.75 6.22 1.75
C VAL A 141 -6.90 6.03 0.48
N LEU A 142 -5.97 6.95 0.20
CA LEU A 142 -5.04 6.84 -0.93
C LEU A 142 -4.22 5.55 -0.87
N GLY A 143 -3.65 5.25 0.30
CA GLY A 143 -2.90 4.01 0.54
C GLY A 143 -3.77 2.76 0.38
N GLY A 144 -5.00 2.78 0.90
CA GLY A 144 -5.96 1.67 0.79
C GLY A 144 -6.36 1.39 -0.66
N ILE A 145 -6.70 2.43 -1.45
CA ILE A 145 -7.02 2.29 -2.87
C ILE A 145 -5.80 1.78 -3.65
N GLY A 146 -4.60 2.32 -3.37
CA GLY A 146 -3.35 1.84 -3.95
C GLY A 146 -3.11 0.35 -3.70
N TRP A 147 -3.36 -0.10 -2.47
CA TRP A 147 -3.25 -1.51 -2.08
C TRP A 147 -4.25 -2.41 -2.82
N LEU A 148 -5.52 -2.00 -2.91
CA LEU A 148 -6.56 -2.74 -3.64
C LEU A 148 -6.22 -2.87 -5.13
N PHE A 149 -5.65 -1.83 -5.73
CA PHE A 149 -5.20 -1.88 -7.12
C PHE A 149 -3.99 -2.81 -7.29
N ALA A 150 -3.08 -2.83 -6.32
CA ALA A 150 -1.94 -3.75 -6.32
C ALA A 150 -2.43 -5.22 -6.23
N LEU A 151 -3.38 -5.51 -5.34
CA LEU A 151 -4.04 -6.82 -5.24
C LEU A 151 -4.75 -7.21 -6.53
N ARG A 152 -5.44 -6.27 -7.18
CA ARG A 152 -6.11 -6.51 -8.47
C ARG A 152 -5.10 -6.83 -9.57
N ALA A 153 -4.02 -6.07 -9.67
CA ALA A 153 -2.95 -6.33 -10.61
C ALA A 153 -2.32 -7.71 -10.37
N LEU A 154 -2.05 -8.05 -9.11
CA LEU A 154 -1.47 -9.33 -8.71
C LEU A 154 -2.39 -10.51 -9.06
N SER A 155 -3.69 -10.41 -8.75
CA SER A 155 -4.70 -11.42 -9.09
C SER A 155 -4.78 -11.71 -10.58
N LEU A 156 -4.72 -10.66 -11.42
CA LEU A 156 -4.73 -10.81 -12.87
C LEU A 156 -3.41 -11.39 -13.39
N SER A 157 -2.28 -11.05 -12.76
CA SER A 157 -0.96 -11.56 -13.18
C SER A 157 -0.84 -13.09 -13.07
N GLY A 158 -1.54 -13.71 -12.11
CA GLY A 158 -1.56 -15.17 -11.94
C GLY A 158 -2.46 -15.90 -12.93
N ARG A 159 -3.45 -15.23 -13.53
CA ARG A 159 -4.33 -15.83 -14.56
C ARG A 159 -3.60 -16.03 -15.89
N THR A 160 -2.69 -15.11 -16.23
CA THR A 160 -1.84 -15.19 -17.43
C THR A 160 -0.77 -16.29 -17.34
N THR A 161 -0.64 -16.99 -16.20
CA THR A 161 0.33 -18.08 -15.99
C THR A 161 -0.31 -19.46 -15.85
N GLY A 162 -1.63 -19.57 -15.96
CA GLY A 162 -2.31 -20.87 -15.92
C GLY A 162 -2.06 -21.67 -17.22
N PRO A 163 -1.99 -23.01 -17.16
CA PRO A 163 -1.86 -23.82 -18.36
C PRO A 163 -3.07 -23.58 -19.27
N GLU A 164 -2.81 -23.27 -20.55
CA GLU A 164 -3.79 -23.51 -21.60
C GLU A 164 -4.17 -24.98 -21.50
N ILE A 165 -5.36 -25.28 -20.98
CA ILE A 165 -5.98 -26.57 -21.20
C ILE A 165 -6.21 -26.61 -22.71
N PRO A 166 -5.52 -27.49 -23.47
CA PRO A 166 -5.78 -27.60 -24.89
C PRO A 166 -7.26 -27.89 -25.05
N ALA A 167 -7.96 -27.07 -25.84
CA ALA A 167 -9.35 -27.33 -26.19
C ALA A 167 -9.44 -28.79 -26.64
N GLU A 168 -10.16 -29.60 -25.85
CA GLU A 168 -10.40 -31.00 -26.15
C GLU A 168 -10.96 -31.06 -27.58
N SER A 169 -10.16 -31.60 -28.49
CA SER A 169 -10.53 -31.74 -29.88
C SER A 169 -11.81 -32.56 -29.91
N ALA A 170 -12.92 -31.92 -30.30
CA ALA A 170 -14.21 -32.56 -30.42
C ALA A 170 -14.06 -33.91 -31.16
N PRO A 171 -14.69 -34.99 -30.69
CA PRO A 171 -14.50 -36.30 -31.29
C PRO A 171 -14.83 -36.26 -32.78
N SER A 172 -13.82 -36.60 -33.59
CA SER A 172 -13.93 -36.74 -35.03
C SER A 172 -15.03 -37.76 -35.33
N ASN A 173 -16.17 -37.27 -35.82
CA ASN A 173 -17.30 -38.09 -36.22
C ASN A 173 -16.98 -38.79 -37.55
N LYS A 174 -16.06 -39.77 -37.53
CA LYS A 174 -15.83 -40.67 -38.66
C LYS A 174 -16.96 -41.69 -38.69
N LYS A 175 -17.85 -41.55 -39.67
CA LYS A 175 -18.81 -42.58 -40.06
C LYS A 175 -18.09 -43.93 -40.29
N PRO A 176 -18.62 -45.06 -39.80
CA PRO A 176 -18.04 -46.36 -40.06
C PRO A 176 -18.11 -46.70 -41.56
N ASP A 177 -17.00 -47.25 -42.06
CA ASP A 177 -16.82 -47.74 -43.41
C ASP A 177 -17.66 -49.01 -43.64
N PRO A 178 -18.60 -49.03 -44.60
CA PRO A 178 -19.48 -50.17 -44.85
C PRO A 178 -18.79 -51.38 -45.50
N SER A 179 -17.48 -51.33 -45.76
CA SER A 179 -16.73 -52.43 -46.41
C SER A 179 -16.21 -53.53 -45.46
N ARG A 180 -16.56 -53.50 -44.17
CA ARG A 180 -16.22 -54.56 -43.20
C ARG A 180 -17.46 -55.27 -42.65
N THR A 181 -18.08 -56.10 -43.47
CA THR A 181 -18.84 -57.28 -43.01
C THR A 181 -18.66 -58.36 -44.06
N VAL A 182 -17.94 -59.41 -43.67
CA VAL A 182 -17.89 -60.72 -44.34
C VAL A 182 -19.13 -61.50 -43.94
#